data_AF-X1RUG0-F1
#
_entry.id   AF-X1RUG0-F1
#
_cell.length_a   1.000
_cell.length_b   1.000
_cell.length_c   1.000
_cell.angle_alpha   90.00
_cell.angle_beta   90.00
_cell.angle_gamma   90.00
#
_symmetry.space_group_name_H-M   'P 1'
#
loop_
_entity.id
_entity.type
_entity.pdbx_description
1 polymer ?
#
loop_
_entity_poly.entity_id
_entity_poly.type
_entity_poly.pdbx_seq_one_letter_code
_entity_poly.pdbx_strand_id
1 'polypeptide(L)'
;MEIFQYEFMRNAVIAAVLVNIACGIVGTYVVIKKIVFISGGISHAAFGGIGLGYFLGIPPIVAAIPFSLISAITIGLISKRSKLSEDAAIGIIWAVGMASGIIFINLTPGYAPDLFSYLFGNILTIPVSDLYIMFAMDLIIILFN
;
A
#
# COMPACT_ATOMS: atom_id res chain seq x y z
N MET A 1 -29.14 -13.45 -8.63
CA MET A 1 -28.26 -13.46 -9.81
C MET A 1 -28.06 -12.07 -10.43
N GLU A 2 -28.90 -11.07 -10.14
CA GLU A 2 -28.83 -9.73 -10.77
C GLU A 2 -27.60 -8.90 -10.38
N ILE A 3 -27.02 -9.17 -9.20
CA ILE A 3 -25.86 -8.45 -8.66
C ILE A 3 -24.61 -8.54 -9.56
N PHE A 4 -24.45 -9.63 -10.33
CA PHE A 4 -23.31 -9.83 -11.24
C PHE A 4 -23.46 -9.11 -12.60
N GLN A 5 -24.60 -8.48 -12.87
CA GLN A 5 -24.76 -7.67 -14.07
C GLN A 5 -24.01 -6.34 -13.99
N TYR A 6 -23.76 -5.87 -12.77
CA TYR A 6 -22.99 -4.67 -12.54
C TYR A 6 -21.50 -4.93 -12.70
N GLU A 7 -20.86 -4.17 -13.60
CA GLU A 7 -19.43 -4.29 -13.87
C GLU A 7 -18.57 -4.06 -12.62
N PHE A 8 -18.88 -3.04 -11.81
CA PHE A 8 -18.16 -2.75 -10.58
C PHE A 8 -18.18 -3.94 -9.59
N MET A 9 -19.28 -4.69 -9.55
CA MET A 9 -19.42 -5.84 -8.67
C MET A 9 -18.63 -7.04 -9.19
N ARG A 10 -18.67 -7.28 -10.50
CA ARG A 10 -17.83 -8.30 -11.14
C ARG A 10 -16.35 -7.98 -10.90
N ASN A 11 -15.93 -6.73 -11.08
CA ASN A 11 -14.56 -6.30 -10.84
C ASN A 11 -14.17 -6.47 -9.37
N ALA A 12 -15.04 -6.12 -8.43
CA ALA A 12 -14.78 -6.29 -7.01
C ALA A 12 -14.56 -7.77 -6.63
N VAL A 13 -15.36 -8.68 -7.19
CA VAL A 13 -15.19 -10.13 -6.95
C VAL A 13 -13.87 -10.64 -7.55
N ILE A 14 -13.53 -10.24 -8.77
CA ILE A 14 -12.24 -10.62 -9.39
C ILE A 14 -11.07 -10.06 -8.58
N ALA A 15 -11.13 -8.78 -8.19
CA ALA A 15 -10.12 -8.16 -7.34
C ALA A 15 -9.96 -8.90 -6.01
N ALA A 16 -11.06 -9.30 -5.36
CA ALA A 16 -11.01 -10.06 -4.11
C ALA A 16 -10.27 -11.39 -4.25
N VAL A 17 -10.48 -12.10 -5.37
CA VAL A 17 -9.76 -13.36 -5.67
C VAL A 17 -8.26 -13.10 -5.88
N LEU A 18 -7.90 -12.09 -6.69
CA LEU A 18 -6.51 -11.74 -6.96
C LEU A 18 -5.78 -11.31 -5.67
N VAL A 19 -6.36 -10.41 -4.87
CA VAL A 19 -5.81 -9.99 -3.58
C VAL A 19 -5.58 -11.19 -2.66
N ASN A 20 -6.50 -12.17 -2.63
CA ASN A 20 -6.35 -13.35 -1.79
C ASN A 20 -5.10 -14.17 -2.15
N ILE A 21 -4.76 -14.27 -3.45
CA ILE A 21 -3.56 -14.97 -3.92
C ILE A 21 -2.30 -14.27 -3.40
N ALA A 22 -2.17 -12.97 -3.64
CA ALA A 22 -1.05 -12.17 -3.13
C ALA A 22 -0.93 -12.26 -1.61
N CYS A 23 -2.03 -12.03 -0.89
CA CYS A 23 -2.06 -12.06 0.58
C CYS A 23 -1.74 -13.45 1.14
N GLY A 24 -2.21 -14.53 0.53
CA GLY A 24 -1.94 -15.89 0.97
C GLY A 24 -0.45 -16.23 0.88
N ILE A 25 0.20 -15.86 -0.22
CA ILE A 25 1.62 -16.12 -0.44
C ILE A 25 2.49 -15.21 0.44
N VAL A 26 2.35 -13.89 0.27
CA VAL A 26 3.18 -12.89 0.96
C VAL A 26 2.94 -12.94 2.47
N GLY A 27 1.69 -13.11 2.90
CA GLY A 27 1.32 -13.20 4.31
C GLY A 27 1.97 -14.41 4.99
N THR A 28 1.96 -15.58 4.37
CA THR A 28 2.62 -16.78 4.90
C THR A 28 4.13 -16.55 5.07
N TYR A 29 4.77 -15.94 4.07
CA TYR A 29 6.20 -15.59 4.14
C TYR A 29 6.49 -14.64 5.32
N VAL A 30 5.71 -13.56 5.44
CA VAL A 30 5.84 -12.55 6.48
C VAL A 30 5.69 -13.16 7.89
N VAL A 31 4.75 -14.09 8.08
CA VAL A 31 4.51 -14.77 9.36
C VAL A 31 5.67 -15.69 9.71
N ILE A 32 6.14 -16.53 8.79
CA ILE A 32 7.25 -17.47 9.04
C ILE A 32 8.53 -16.71 9.38
N LYS A 33 8.77 -15.56 8.74
CA LYS A 33 9.91 -14.69 9.01
C LYS A 33 9.76 -13.83 10.27
N LYS A 34 8.61 -13.90 10.96
CA LYS A 34 8.29 -13.11 12.17
C LYS A 34 8.39 -11.59 11.96
N ILE A 35 8.14 -11.12 10.74
CA ILE A 35 8.18 -9.70 10.36
C ILE A 35 6.77 -9.12 10.17
N VAL A 36 5.78 -9.59 10.92
CA VAL A 36 4.35 -9.31 10.69
C VAL A 36 4.01 -7.82 10.65
N PHE A 37 4.69 -7.01 11.46
CA PHE A 37 4.50 -5.57 11.51
C PHE A 37 4.92 -4.84 10.22
N ILE A 38 5.75 -5.46 9.36
CA ILE A 38 6.29 -4.81 8.17
C ILE A 38 5.19 -4.44 7.17
N SER A 39 4.15 -5.28 7.04
CA SER A 39 3.03 -5.05 6.14
C SER A 39 2.25 -3.80 6.55
N GLY A 40 1.99 -3.62 7.85
CA GLY A 40 1.33 -2.44 8.37
C GLY A 40 2.20 -1.19 8.22
N GLY A 41 3.48 -1.28 8.60
CA GLY A 41 4.37 -0.12 8.55
C GLY A 41 4.61 0.42 7.15
N ILE A 42 4.79 -0.44 6.14
CA ILE A 42 4.97 0.01 4.75
C ILE A 42 3.66 0.61 4.21
N SER A 43 2.50 0.00 4.49
CA SER A 43 1.20 0.50 4.01
C SER A 43 0.89 1.89 4.55
N HIS A 44 1.15 2.12 5.85
CA HIS A 44 0.96 3.44 6.45
C HIS A 44 2.08 4.42 6.09
N ALA A 45 3.30 3.95 5.88
CA ALA A 45 4.35 4.82 5.37
C ALA A 45 4.06 5.30 3.94
N ALA A 46 3.47 4.46 3.09
CA ALA A 46 3.05 4.80 1.72
C ALA A 46 2.15 6.05 1.67
N PHE A 47 1.38 6.29 2.73
CA PHE A 47 0.54 7.47 2.87
C PHE A 47 1.33 8.79 2.78
N GLY A 48 2.60 8.78 3.23
CA GLY A 48 3.52 9.90 3.03
C GLY A 48 3.75 10.23 1.57
N GLY A 49 3.92 9.19 0.73
CA GLY A 49 4.04 9.31 -0.71
C GLY A 49 2.75 9.79 -1.37
N ILE A 50 1.58 9.32 -0.93
CA ILE A 50 0.28 9.80 -1.39
C ILE A 50 0.15 11.31 -1.14
N GLY A 51 0.44 11.76 0.09
CA GLY A 51 0.40 13.18 0.42
C GLY A 51 1.40 14.01 -0.39
N LEU A 52 2.62 13.50 -0.59
CA LEU A 52 3.62 14.14 -1.45
C LEU A 52 3.15 14.25 -2.91
N GLY A 53 2.50 13.21 -3.44
CA GLY A 53 1.93 13.22 -4.78
C GLY A 53 0.87 14.31 -4.94
N TYR A 54 -0.02 14.43 -3.96
CA TYR A 54 -1.01 15.51 -3.90
C TYR A 54 -0.37 16.89 -3.88
N PHE A 55 0.65 17.09 -3.03
CA PHE A 55 1.35 18.36 -2.92
C PHE A 55 2.06 18.77 -4.21
N LEU A 56 2.62 17.81 -4.95
CA LEU A 56 3.28 18.04 -6.23
C LEU A 56 2.31 18.08 -7.43
N GLY A 57 1.02 17.78 -7.23
CA GLY A 57 0.03 17.71 -8.30
C GLY A 57 0.21 16.53 -9.27
N ILE A 58 0.91 15.47 -8.85
CA ILE A 58 1.11 14.24 -9.63
C ILE A 58 0.18 13.12 -9.15
N PRO A 59 -0.07 12.08 -9.98
CA PRO A 59 -0.91 10.96 -9.55
C PRO A 59 -0.41 10.33 -8.24
N PRO A 60 -1.23 10.24 -7.17
CA PRO A 60 -0.77 9.80 -5.86
C PRO A 60 -0.13 8.41 -5.84
N ILE A 61 -0.63 7.49 -6.68
CA ILE A 61 -0.08 6.14 -6.81
C ILE A 61 1.39 6.15 -7.29
N VAL A 62 1.74 7.09 -8.18
CA VAL A 62 3.09 7.22 -8.76
C VAL A 62 4.07 7.72 -7.71
N ALA A 63 3.62 8.55 -6.77
CA ALA A 63 4.42 9.02 -5.65
C ALA A 63 4.48 7.98 -4.50
N ALA A 64 3.41 7.21 -4.30
CA ALA A 64 3.32 6.19 -3.26
C ALA A 64 4.33 5.06 -3.47
N ILE A 65 4.44 4.53 -4.70
CA ILE A 65 5.34 3.41 -5.03
C ILE A 65 6.81 3.66 -4.60
N PRO A 66 7.49 4.73 -5.06
CA PRO A 66 8.87 4.99 -4.65
C PRO A 66 8.99 5.30 -3.16
N PHE A 67 7.98 5.95 -2.55
CA PHE A 67 7.98 6.23 -1.12
C PHE A 67 7.90 4.94 -0.29
N SER A 68 7.07 3.98 -0.69
CA SER A 68 6.98 2.65 -0.07
C SER A 68 8.28 1.87 -0.21
N LEU A 69 8.92 1.92 -1.38
CA LEU A 69 10.23 1.28 -1.59
C LEU A 69 11.31 1.89 -0.70
N ILE A 70 11.40 3.23 -0.64
CA ILE A 70 12.33 3.94 0.24
C ILE A 70 12.07 3.56 1.70
N SER A 71 10.79 3.51 2.11
CA SER A 71 10.38 3.12 3.46
C SER A 71 10.81 1.69 3.79
N ALA A 72 10.54 0.72 2.91
CA ALA A 72 10.94 -0.68 3.07
C ALA A 72 12.46 -0.84 3.18
N ILE A 73 13.23 -0.17 2.31
CA ILE A 73 14.69 -0.18 2.35
C ILE A 73 15.19 0.45 3.65
N THR A 74 14.60 1.57 4.06
CA THR A 74 15.00 2.28 5.29
C THR A 74 14.75 1.43 6.53
N ILE A 75 13.60 0.76 6.62
CA ILE A 75 13.30 -0.21 7.69
C ILE A 75 14.37 -1.31 7.73
N GLY A 76 14.69 -1.91 6.58
CA GLY A 76 15.70 -2.97 6.49
C GLY A 76 17.11 -2.49 6.87
N LEU A 77 17.50 -1.27 6.48
CA LEU A 77 18.79 -0.68 6.84
C LEU A 77 18.88 -0.35 8.33
N ILE A 78 17.83 0.20 8.93
CA ILE A 78 17.78 0.51 10.36
C ILE A 78 17.81 -0.78 11.18
N SER A 79 17.02 -1.78 10.81
CA SER A 79 17.03 -3.11 11.46
C SER A 79 18.44 -3.72 11.45
N LYS A 80 19.14 -3.65 10.31
CA LYS A 80 20.46 -4.30 10.17
C LYS A 80 21.60 -3.54 10.84
N ARG A 81 21.56 -2.21 10.90
CA ARG A 81 22.67 -1.36 11.39
C ARG A 81 22.48 -0.85 12.81
N SER A 82 21.25 -0.77 13.30
CA SER A 82 20.94 -0.24 14.64
C SER A 82 20.79 -1.37 15.67
N LYS A 83 20.86 -1.02 16.95
CA LYS A 83 20.46 -1.90 18.06
C LYS A 83 18.94 -1.87 18.32
N LEU A 84 18.19 -1.11 17.50
CA LEU A 84 16.73 -1.03 17.58
C LEU A 84 16.09 -2.36 17.14
N SER A 85 14.98 -2.72 17.77
CA SER A 85 14.16 -3.82 17.27
C SER A 85 13.53 -3.46 15.92
N GLU A 86 13.26 -4.48 15.11
CA GLU A 86 12.54 -4.33 13.83
C GLU A 86 11.20 -3.62 14.03
N ASP A 87 10.45 -4.03 15.05
CA ASP A 87 9.16 -3.43 15.39
C ASP A 87 9.27 -1.93 15.71
N ALA A 88 10.35 -1.51 16.39
CA ALA A 88 10.59 -0.10 16.67
C ALA A 88 10.93 0.68 15.38
N ALA A 89 11.77 0.11 14.51
CA ALA A 89 12.10 0.74 13.23
C ALA A 89 10.86 0.90 12.34
N ILE A 90 10.02 -0.14 12.28
CA ILE A 90 8.74 -0.13 11.56
C ILE A 90 7.81 0.94 12.13
N GLY A 91 7.66 1.01 13.47
CA GLY A 91 6.82 1.99 14.13
C GLY A 91 7.24 3.44 13.88
N ILE A 92 8.56 3.71 13.86
CA ILE A 92 9.09 5.04 13.52
C ILE A 92 8.72 5.42 12.08
N ILE A 93 8.97 4.52 11.12
CA ILE A 93 8.72 4.79 9.70
C ILE A 93 7.22 4.93 9.41
N TRP A 94 6.38 4.14 10.08
CA TRP A 94 4.93 4.31 10.08
C TRP A 94 4.56 5.73 10.51
N ALA A 95 4.97 6.16 11.72
CA ALA A 95 4.59 7.45 12.28
C ALA A 95 5.07 8.62 11.42
N VAL A 96 6.32 8.55 10.94
CA VAL A 96 6.91 9.58 10.05
C VAL A 96 6.17 9.63 8.72
N GLY A 97 5.89 8.49 8.10
CA GLY A 97 5.18 8.45 6.83
C GLY A 97 3.75 9.00 6.95
N MET A 98 2.98 8.58 7.94
CA MET A 98 1.64 9.12 8.20
C MET A 98 1.65 10.62 8.47
N ALA A 99 2.53 11.09 9.36
CA ALA A 99 2.66 12.52 9.67
C ALA A 99 3.06 13.33 8.43
N SER A 100 4.02 12.84 7.65
CA SER A 100 4.44 13.50 6.41
C SER A 100 3.29 13.62 5.40
N GLY A 101 2.49 12.56 5.23
CA GLY A 101 1.34 12.57 4.33
C GLY A 101 0.30 13.60 4.76
N ILE A 102 -0.03 13.65 6.06
CA ILE A 102 -0.96 14.65 6.61
C ILE A 102 -0.41 16.07 6.41
N ILE A 103 0.87 16.29 6.66
CA ILE A 103 1.50 17.61 6.47
C ILE A 103 1.43 18.05 5.00
N PHE A 104 1.81 17.18 4.06
CA PHE A 104 1.77 17.52 2.64
C PHE A 104 0.35 17.80 2.15
N ILE A 105 -0.64 17.01 2.59
CA ILE A 105 -2.05 17.27 2.26
C ILE A 105 -2.51 18.62 2.83
N ASN A 106 -2.17 18.95 4.08
CA ASN A 106 -2.53 20.23 4.69
C ASN A 106 -1.87 21.42 3.98
N LEU A 107 -0.67 21.25 3.45
CA LEU A 107 0.04 22.27 2.68
C LEU A 107 -0.48 22.40 1.24
N THR A 108 -1.25 21.44 0.76
CA THR A 108 -1.77 21.45 -0.61
C THR A 108 -2.97 22.40 -0.70
N PRO A 109 -2.93 23.44 -1.55
CA PRO A 109 -4.05 24.35 -1.72
C PRO A 109 -5.20 23.66 -2.46
N GLY A 110 -6.40 23.64 -1.86
CA GLY A 110 -7.61 23.12 -2.51
C GLY A 110 -8.42 22.17 -1.63
N TYR A 111 -9.17 21.27 -2.28
CA TYR A 111 -10.03 20.29 -1.61
C TYR A 111 -9.18 19.20 -0.96
N ALA A 112 -9.37 18.98 0.35
CA ALA A 112 -8.75 17.88 1.04
C ALA A 112 -9.31 16.56 0.49
N PRO A 113 -8.46 15.65 -0.03
CA PRO A 113 -8.92 14.36 -0.52
C PRO A 113 -9.58 13.57 0.62
N ASP A 114 -10.40 12.57 0.29
CA ASP A 114 -10.84 11.63 1.30
C ASP A 114 -9.67 10.72 1.72
N LEU A 115 -8.98 11.11 2.78
CA LEU A 115 -7.83 10.37 3.32
C LEU A 115 -8.20 8.91 3.63
N PHE A 116 -9.41 8.66 4.14
CA PHE A 116 -9.85 7.32 4.49
C PHE A 116 -9.96 6.42 3.27
N SER A 117 -10.46 6.95 2.15
CA SER A 117 -10.53 6.21 0.89
C SER A 117 -9.14 5.75 0.39
N TYR A 118 -8.06 6.49 0.69
CA TYR A 118 -6.69 6.07 0.34
C TYR A 118 -6.06 5.11 1.35
N LEU A 119 -6.39 5.25 2.63
CA LEU A 119 -5.88 4.37 3.70
C LEU A 119 -6.52 2.99 3.67
N PHE A 120 -7.82 2.93 3.34
CA PHE A 120 -8.61 1.70 3.43
C PHE A 120 -9.05 1.17 2.06
N GLY A 121 -9.05 2.01 1.02
CA GLY A 121 -9.46 1.64 -0.32
C GLY A 121 -10.97 1.49 -0.49
N ASN A 122 -11.41 1.37 -1.74
CA ASN A 122 -12.76 0.94 -2.09
C ASN A 122 -12.69 -0.10 -3.20
N ILE A 123 -13.06 -1.34 -2.86
CA ILE A 123 -13.02 -2.46 -3.81
C ILE A 123 -13.99 -2.28 -4.99
N LEU A 124 -15.06 -1.51 -4.80
CA LEU A 124 -16.07 -1.25 -5.82
C LEU A 124 -15.58 -0.27 -6.90
N THR A 125 -14.53 0.49 -6.64
CA THR A 125 -14.01 1.50 -7.58
C THR A 125 -12.87 0.98 -8.45
N ILE A 126 -12.56 -0.32 -8.38
CA ILE A 126 -11.43 -0.92 -9.12
C ILE A 126 -11.78 -1.00 -10.63
N PRO A 127 -11.06 -0.27 -11.49
CA PRO A 127 -11.25 -0.37 -12.93
C PRO A 127 -10.65 -1.66 -13.49
N VAL A 128 -11.06 -2.04 -14.70
CA VAL A 128 -10.56 -3.24 -15.38
C VAL A 128 -9.03 -3.16 -15.63
N SER A 129 -8.48 -1.96 -15.84
CA SER A 129 -7.03 -1.74 -15.97
C SER A 129 -6.26 -2.24 -14.75
N ASP A 130 -6.78 -1.99 -13.55
CA ASP A 130 -6.13 -2.33 -12.29
C ASP A 130 -6.19 -3.84 -12.05
N LEU A 131 -7.24 -4.52 -12.52
CA LEU A 131 -7.30 -5.98 -12.51
C LEU A 131 -6.16 -6.61 -13.32
N TYR A 132 -5.81 -6.04 -14.48
CA TYR A 132 -4.66 -6.53 -15.25
C TYR A 132 -3.33 -6.30 -14.51
N ILE A 133 -3.19 -5.16 -13.82
CA ILE A 133 -2.00 -4.87 -13.01
C ILE A 133 -1.90 -5.84 -11.84
N MET A 134 -3.01 -6.09 -11.13
CA MET A 134 -3.08 -7.04 -10.02
C MET A 134 -2.73 -8.45 -10.48
N PHE A 135 -3.31 -8.91 -11.60
CA PHE A 135 -3.01 -10.22 -12.17
C PHE A 135 -1.53 -10.34 -12.57
N ALA A 136 -0.95 -9.30 -13.18
CA ALA A 136 0.48 -9.28 -13.50
C ALA A 136 1.36 -9.34 -12.24
N MET A 137 0.98 -8.62 -11.18
CA MET A 137 1.66 -8.68 -9.88
C MET A 137 1.58 -10.08 -9.26
N ASP A 138 0.42 -10.74 -9.29
CA ASP A 138 0.26 -12.10 -8.78
C ASP A 138 1.15 -13.09 -9.52
N LEU A 139 1.23 -12.99 -10.86
CA LEU A 139 2.13 -13.84 -11.66
C LEU A 139 3.59 -13.64 -11.26
N ILE A 140 4.01 -12.40 -11.01
CA ILE A 140 5.36 -12.10 -10.52
C ILE A 140 5.56 -12.73 -9.13
N ILE A 141 4.62 -12.53 -8.20
CA ILE A 141 4.71 -13.11 -6.85
C ILE A 141 4.85 -14.64 -6.93
N ILE A 142 4.02 -15.32 -7.73
CA ILE A 142 4.04 -16.77 -7.88
C ILE A 142 5.36 -17.26 -8.50
N LEU A 143 5.91 -16.52 -9.45
CA LEU A 143 7.14 -16.92 -10.14
C LEU A 143 8.40 -16.73 -9.28
N PHE A 144 8.39 -15.77 -8.35
CA PHE A 144 9.53 -15.42 -7.51
C PHE A 144 9.47 -15.96 -6.06
N ASN A 145 8.34 -16.55 -5.64
CA ASN A 145 8.16 -17.13 -4.31
C ASN A 145 8.43 -18.64 -4.28
#